data_AF-A0A0Q7EQJ2-F1
#
_entry.id   AF-A0A0Q7EQJ2-F1
#
_cell.length_a   1.000
_cell.length_b   1.000
_cell.length_c   1.000
_cell.angle_alpha   90.00
_cell.angle_beta   90.00
_cell.angle_gamma   90.00
#
_symmetry.space_group_name_H-M   'P 1'
#
loop_
_entity.id
_entity.type
_entity.pdbx_description
1 polymer ?
#
loop_
_entity_poly.entity_id
_entity_poly.type
_entity_poly.pdbx_seq_one_letter_code
_entity_poly.pdbx_strand_id
1 'polypeptide(L)'
;MPDLISLSIDGQTVTVPAGTTVVAAIACVAAAAAPAAGAPTAAAPSTGAGAGWSATTSATGPAVTRRSVSGALRGPLCGMGVCHECRVTIDGRAHQLACQALCTPGMQVRTALAENAA
;
A
#
# COMPACT_ATOMS: atom_id res chain seq x y z
N MET A 1 -0.53 -21.86 -16.13
CA MET A 1 0.33 -20.66 -16.20
C MET A 1 -0.49 -19.53 -15.60
N PRO A 2 -0.02 -18.80 -14.58
CA PRO A 2 -0.79 -17.67 -14.05
C PRO A 2 -0.88 -16.57 -15.12
N ASP A 3 -2.09 -16.13 -15.43
CA ASP A 3 -2.29 -14.98 -16.30
C ASP A 3 -1.75 -13.73 -15.60
N LEU A 4 -0.75 -13.08 -16.21
CA LEU A 4 -0.16 -11.85 -15.71
C LEU A 4 -0.91 -10.66 -16.29
N ILE A 5 -1.22 -9.69 -15.44
CA ILE A 5 -1.88 -8.44 -15.81
C ILE A 5 -0.98 -7.26 -15.48
N SER A 6 -1.02 -6.22 -16.31
CA SER A 6 -0.26 -5.00 -16.11
C SER A 6 -1.19 -3.86 -15.72
N LEU A 7 -0.81 -3.11 -14.69
CA LEU A 7 -1.48 -1.90 -14.20
C LEU A 7 -0.46 -0.78 -13.95
N SER A 8 -0.93 0.44 -13.74
CA SER A 8 -0.09 1.58 -13.36
C SER A 8 -0.35 1.98 -11.91
N ILE A 9 0.71 2.13 -11.11
CA ILE A 9 0.67 2.63 -9.73
C ILE A 9 1.58 3.84 -9.67
N ASP A 10 1.02 5.02 -9.39
CA ASP A 10 1.78 6.29 -9.30
C ASP A 10 2.62 6.58 -10.57
N GLY A 11 2.13 6.13 -11.73
CA GLY A 11 2.82 6.24 -13.02
C GLY A 11 3.85 5.13 -13.29
N GLN A 12 4.15 4.26 -12.32
CA GLN A 12 4.98 3.08 -12.52
C GLN A 12 4.16 1.92 -13.08
N THR A 13 4.61 1.28 -14.15
CA THR A 13 3.96 0.07 -14.69
C THR A 13 4.35 -1.15 -13.86
N VAL A 14 3.36 -1.91 -13.40
CA VAL A 14 3.53 -3.06 -12.51
C VAL A 14 2.80 -4.25 -13.11
N THR A 15 3.49 -5.40 -13.15
CA THR A 15 2.93 -6.66 -13.62
C THR A 15 2.71 -7.58 -12.43
N VAL A 16 1.48 -8.05 -12.24
CA VAL A 16 1.08 -8.94 -11.15
C VAL A 16 0.23 -10.09 -11.68
N PRO A 17 0.15 -11.23 -10.97
CA PRO A 17 -0.81 -12.28 -11.30
C PRO A 17 -2.25 -11.78 -11.25
N ALA A 18 -3.09 -12.25 -12.16
CA ALA A 18 -4.53 -12.05 -12.10
C ALA A 18 -5.08 -12.54 -10.75
N GLY A 19 -6.00 -11.77 -10.16
CA GLY A 19 -6.52 -12.03 -8.81
C GLY A 19 -5.68 -11.44 -7.67
N THR A 20 -4.55 -10.78 -7.97
CA THR A 20 -3.80 -9.99 -6.98
C THR A 20 -4.61 -8.75 -6.56
N THR A 21 -4.62 -8.45 -5.26
CA THR A 21 -5.26 -7.23 -4.73
C THR A 21 -4.40 -6.00 -4.98
N VAL A 22 -5.03 -4.84 -5.12
CA VAL A 22 -4.33 -3.58 -5.35
C VAL A 22 -3.33 -3.28 -4.21
N VAL A 23 -3.67 -3.63 -2.97
CA VAL A 23 -2.75 -3.46 -1.83
C VAL A 23 -1.48 -4.29 -1.96
N ALA A 24 -1.56 -5.52 -2.48
CA ALA A 24 -0.41 -6.37 -2.72
C ALA A 24 0.44 -5.84 -3.89
N ALA A 25 -0.20 -5.34 -4.94
CA ALA A 25 0.49 -4.70 -6.05
C ALA A 25 1.24 -3.43 -5.61
N ILE A 26 0.62 -2.59 -4.77
CA ILE A 26 1.29 -1.42 -4.16
C ILE A 26 2.47 -1.87 -3.30
N ALA A 27 2.35 -2.96 -2.53
CA ALA A 27 3.45 -3.49 -1.74
C ALA A 27 4.63 -3.97 -2.61
N CYS A 28 4.37 -4.56 -3.78
CA CYS A 28 5.40 -4.90 -4.75
C CYS A 28 6.14 -3.66 -5.28
N VAL A 29 5.43 -2.56 -5.53
CA VAL A 29 6.05 -1.28 -5.94
C VAL A 29 6.82 -0.64 -4.80
N ALA A 30 6.28 -0.64 -3.58
CA ALA A 30 6.96 -0.10 -2.41
C ALA A 30 8.27 -0.85 -2.10
N ALA A 31 8.31 -2.16 -2.36
CA ALA A 31 9.54 -2.94 -2.30
C ALA A 31 10.56 -2.53 -3.38
N ALA A 32 10.10 -2.17 -4.58
CA ALA A 32 10.96 -1.71 -5.68
C ALA A 32 11.41 -0.25 -5.53
N ALA A 33 10.60 0.60 -4.88
CA ALA A 33 10.83 2.04 -4.73
C ALA A 33 11.52 2.44 -3.41
N ALA A 34 11.87 1.49 -2.54
CA ALA A 34 12.57 1.80 -1.30
C ALA A 34 14.06 2.09 -1.58
N PRO A 35 14.57 3.34 -1.42
CA PRO A 35 15.98 3.51 -1.19
C PRO A 35 16.30 2.94 0.19
N ALA A 36 17.34 2.12 0.27
CA ALA A 36 17.91 1.70 1.55
C ALA A 36 18.49 2.94 2.28
N ALA A 37 17.71 3.62 3.13
CA ALA A 37 18.17 4.38 4.30
C ALA A 37 17.04 5.16 5.00
N GLY A 38 16.74 4.76 6.25
CA GLY A 38 16.60 5.64 7.42
C GLY A 38 15.56 6.77 7.42
N ALA A 39 14.44 6.56 8.12
CA ALA A 39 14.21 7.13 9.46
C ALA A 39 12.72 7.04 9.88
N PRO A 40 12.42 6.56 11.11
CA PRO A 40 11.08 6.60 11.67
C PRO A 40 10.78 7.99 12.26
N THR A 41 9.97 8.81 11.58
CA THR A 41 9.36 9.98 12.23
C THR A 41 8.02 9.61 12.86
N ALA A 42 8.12 9.22 14.14
CA ALA A 42 7.15 9.43 15.21
C ALA A 42 5.67 9.01 15.00
N ALA A 43 5.34 7.82 15.51
CA ALA A 43 4.21 7.66 16.43
C ALA A 43 4.51 6.44 17.32
N ALA A 44 5.11 6.67 18.50
CA ALA A 44 5.25 5.64 19.50
C ALA A 44 3.85 5.16 19.94
N PRO A 45 3.53 3.85 19.89
CA PRO A 45 2.31 3.34 20.50
C PRO A 45 2.46 3.38 22.02
N SER A 46 1.48 3.95 22.71
CA SER A 46 1.34 3.79 24.15
C SER A 46 1.17 2.31 24.46
N THR A 47 2.15 1.78 25.20
CA THR A 47 2.25 0.40 25.68
C THR A 47 0.95 -0.08 26.32
N GLY A 48 0.36 -1.12 25.73
CA GLY A 48 -0.63 -1.98 26.34
C GLY A 48 -0.28 -3.42 25.97
N ALA A 49 0.21 -4.19 26.93
CA ALA A 49 0.66 -5.56 26.77
C ALA A 49 -0.45 -6.49 26.24
N GLY A 50 -0.08 -7.39 25.34
CA GLY A 50 -0.94 -8.49 24.87
C GLY A 50 -0.26 -9.28 23.77
N ALA A 51 0.03 -10.54 24.05
CA ALA A 51 0.92 -11.42 23.30
C ALA A 51 0.40 -11.86 21.92
N GLY A 52 1.35 -12.23 21.04
CA GLY A 52 1.16 -13.26 20.02
C GLY A 52 1.24 -12.80 18.57
N TRP A 53 2.46 -12.61 18.05
CA TRP A 53 2.75 -12.85 16.63
C TRP A 53 4.24 -13.15 16.45
N SER A 54 4.58 -14.43 16.36
CA SER A 54 5.80 -14.83 15.66
C SER A 54 5.48 -14.79 14.17
N ALA A 55 5.99 -13.79 13.47
CA ALA A 55 6.23 -13.88 12.05
C ALA A 55 7.40 -12.95 11.73
N THR A 56 8.50 -13.56 11.31
CA THR A 56 9.56 -12.95 10.49
C THR A 56 8.91 -11.91 9.60
N THR A 57 9.09 -10.64 9.93
CA THR A 57 8.57 -9.54 9.12
C THR A 57 9.45 -9.50 7.88
N SER A 58 9.02 -10.22 6.84
CA SER A 58 9.59 -10.10 5.51
C SER A 58 9.68 -8.63 5.17
N ALA A 59 10.89 -8.23 4.78
CA ALA A 59 11.34 -6.88 4.52
C ALA A 59 10.62 -6.22 3.33
N THR A 60 9.32 -5.99 3.47
CA THR A 60 8.56 -5.09 2.61
C THR A 60 8.29 -3.85 3.44
N GLY A 61 9.02 -2.76 3.14
CA GLY A 61 8.74 -1.45 3.72
C GLY A 61 7.25 -1.10 3.60
N PRO A 62 6.70 -0.29 4.52
CA PRO A 62 5.26 -0.10 4.59
C PRO A 62 4.74 0.46 3.28
N ALA A 63 3.86 -0.30 2.60
CA ALA A 63 3.12 0.17 1.44
C ALA A 63 2.37 1.45 1.83
N VAL A 64 2.85 2.61 1.40
CA VAL A 64 2.23 3.88 1.71
C VAL A 64 1.01 4.03 0.82
N THR A 65 -0.16 4.13 1.44
CA THR A 65 -1.44 4.24 0.72
C THR A 65 -2.08 5.60 0.96
N ARG A 66 -1.97 6.11 2.19
CA ARG A 66 -2.66 7.33 2.63
C ARG A 66 -1.74 8.21 3.50
N ARG A 67 -2.03 9.51 3.57
CA ARG A 67 -1.40 10.47 4.49
C ARG A 67 -2.40 10.99 5.52
N SER A 68 -2.00 11.00 6.79
CA SER A 68 -2.77 11.59 7.89
C SER A 68 -2.88 13.11 7.72
N VAL A 69 -3.86 13.73 8.38
CA VAL A 69 -3.97 15.19 8.49
C VAL A 69 -2.74 15.83 9.14
N SER A 70 -2.03 15.08 9.99
CA SER A 70 -0.76 15.48 10.59
C SER A 70 0.46 15.26 9.68
N GLY A 71 0.26 14.78 8.45
CA GLY A 71 1.34 14.50 7.50
C GLY A 71 2.01 13.13 7.66
N ALA A 72 1.63 12.33 8.67
CA ALA A 72 2.17 10.99 8.85
C ALA A 72 1.72 10.05 7.70
N LEU A 73 2.67 9.32 7.10
CA LEU A 73 2.37 8.29 6.10
C LEU A 73 1.71 7.08 6.79
N ARG A 74 0.70 6.53 6.11
CA ARG A 74 -0.10 5.41 6.58
C ARG A 74 -0.16 4.33 5.51
N GLY A 75 -0.07 3.09 5.98
CA GLY A 75 -0.20 1.90 5.17
C GLY A 75 -1.39 1.04 5.60
N PRO A 76 -1.71 0.01 4.81
CA PRO A 76 -2.74 -0.97 5.15
C PRO A 76 -2.40 -1.67 6.47
N LEU A 77 -3.34 -1.68 7.43
CA LEU A 77 -3.12 -2.29 8.75
C LEU A 77 -3.85 -3.64 8.90
N CYS A 78 -5.14 -3.69 8.54
CA CYS A 78 -5.97 -4.89 8.75
C CYS A 78 -6.03 -5.84 7.55
N GLY A 79 -5.68 -5.37 6.34
CA GLY A 79 -5.85 -6.14 5.10
C GLY A 79 -7.32 -6.46 4.70
N MET A 80 -8.30 -6.15 5.54
CA MET A 80 -9.72 -6.52 5.36
C MET A 80 -10.64 -5.35 5.01
N GLY A 81 -10.12 -4.11 5.03
CA GLY A 81 -10.89 -2.89 4.72
C GLY A 81 -11.56 -2.19 5.91
N VAL A 82 -11.55 -2.80 7.10
CA VAL A 82 -12.16 -2.23 8.32
C VAL A 82 -11.41 -1.01 8.85
N CYS A 83 -10.08 -1.00 8.76
CA CYS A 83 -9.28 0.12 9.27
C CYS A 83 -9.30 1.35 8.36
N HIS A 84 -9.74 1.20 7.09
CA HIS A 84 -9.78 2.26 6.09
C HIS A 84 -8.45 2.99 5.79
N GLU A 85 -7.33 2.50 6.30
CA GLU A 85 -6.00 3.05 5.98
C GLU A 85 -5.56 2.74 4.54
N CYS A 86 -6.07 1.65 3.94
CA CYS A 86 -5.73 1.19 2.58
C CYS A 86 -6.40 2.02 1.45
N ARG A 87 -6.89 3.23 1.75
CA ARG A 87 -7.64 4.06 0.80
C ARG A 87 -6.71 4.66 -0.25
N VAL A 88 -7.05 4.48 -1.51
CA VAL A 88 -6.32 5.01 -2.68
C VAL A 88 -7.32 5.54 -3.71
N THR A 89 -6.81 6.18 -4.76
CA THR A 89 -7.61 6.56 -5.92
C THR A 89 -7.40 5.54 -7.02
N ILE A 90 -8.47 4.92 -7.52
CA ILE A 90 -8.44 3.94 -8.60
C ILE A 90 -9.25 4.49 -9.77
N ASP A 91 -8.65 4.63 -10.94
CA ASP A 91 -9.29 5.12 -12.18
C ASP A 91 -10.08 6.42 -11.96
N GLY A 92 -9.52 7.34 -11.16
CA GLY A 92 -10.13 8.62 -10.81
C GLY A 92 -11.17 8.57 -9.68
N ARG A 93 -11.53 7.39 -9.17
CA ARG A 93 -12.43 7.23 -8.01
C ARG A 93 -11.63 7.26 -6.72
N ALA A 94 -11.77 8.34 -5.97
CA ALA A 94 -11.11 8.50 -4.67
C ALA A 94 -11.66 7.55 -3.60
N HIS A 95 -10.88 7.36 -2.54
CA HIS A 95 -11.25 6.62 -1.32
C HIS A 95 -11.61 5.14 -1.52
N GLN A 96 -11.11 4.50 -2.58
CA GLN A 96 -11.31 3.07 -2.82
C GLN A 96 -10.41 2.23 -1.91
N LEU A 97 -10.93 1.10 -1.43
CA LEU A 97 -10.19 0.20 -0.55
C LEU A 97 -9.26 -0.69 -1.37
N ALA A 98 -7.97 -0.36 -1.43
CA ALA A 98 -6.97 -1.16 -2.14
C ALA A 98 -6.93 -2.63 -1.68
N CYS A 99 -7.28 -2.86 -0.42
CA CYS A 99 -7.28 -4.18 0.20
C CYS A 99 -8.50 -5.05 -0.20
N GLN A 100 -9.53 -4.46 -0.78
CA GLN A 100 -10.69 -5.18 -1.33
C GLN A 100 -10.80 -5.08 -2.86
N ALA A 101 -10.09 -4.13 -3.47
CA ALA A 101 -10.03 -3.97 -4.91
C ALA A 101 -9.07 -5.00 -5.53
N LEU A 102 -9.55 -5.73 -6.54
CA LEU A 102 -8.72 -6.59 -7.38
C LEU A 102 -8.05 -5.78 -8.47
N CYS A 103 -6.81 -6.14 -8.80
CA CYS A 103 -6.10 -5.57 -9.93
C CYS A 103 -6.82 -5.95 -11.22
N THR A 104 -7.04 -4.98 -12.10
CA THR A 104 -7.55 -5.20 -13.46
C THR A 104 -6.52 -4.70 -14.48
N PRO A 105 -6.47 -5.29 -15.69
CA PRO A 105 -5.59 -4.80 -16.75
C PRO A 105 -5.85 -3.33 -17.06
N GLY A 106 -4.77 -2.54 -17.18
CA GLY A 106 -4.85 -1.12 -17.49
C GLY A 106 -5.34 -0.22 -16.36
N MET A 107 -5.57 -0.78 -15.15
CA MET A 107 -5.98 -0.01 -13.97
C MET A 107 -4.94 1.06 -13.62
N GLN A 108 -5.40 2.23 -13.21
CA GLN A 108 -4.56 3.33 -12.73
C GLN A 108 -4.81 3.59 -11.25
N VAL A 109 -3.79 3.39 -10.43
CA VAL A 109 -3.83 3.56 -8.99
C VAL A 109 -2.95 4.74 -8.60
N ARG A 110 -3.48 5.64 -7.79
CA ARG A 110 -2.73 6.75 -7.18
C ARG A 110 -2.77 6.62 -5.66
N THR A 111 -1.60 6.65 -5.04
CA THR A 111 -1.40 6.60 -3.60
C THR A 111 -0.95 7.97 -3.07
N ALA A 112 -0.90 8.10 -1.74
CA ALA A 112 -0.36 9.30 -1.10
C ALA A 112 1.13 9.56 -1.38
N LEU A 113 1.88 8.63 -2.00
CA LEU A 113 3.24 8.92 -2.47
C LEU A 113 3.22 9.89 -3.66
N ALA A 114 2.28 9.72 -4.60
CA ALA A 114 2.15 10.62 -5.75
C ALA A 114 1.54 11.99 -5.39
N GLU A 115 0.75 12.08 -4.31
CA GLU A 115 0.16 13.35 -3.86
C GLU A 115 1.20 14.34 -3.32
N ASN A 116 2.41 13.87 -2.99
CA ASN A 116 3.49 14.66 -2.39
C ASN A 116 4.56 15.13 -3.41
N ALA A 117 4.40 14.81 -4.71
CA ALA A 117 5.36 15.18 -5.76
C ALA A 117 5.01 16.50 -6.49
N ALA A 118 4.08 17.29 -5.94
CA ALA A 118 3.62 18.57 -6.48
C ALA A 118 3.90 19.73 -5.51
#